data_AF-A0A7K4H0D2-F1
#
_entry.id   AF-A0A7K4H0D2-F1
#
_cell.length_a   1.000
_cell.length_b   1.000
_cell.length_c   1.000
_cell.angle_alpha   90.00
_cell.angle_beta   90.00
_cell.angle_gamma   90.00
#
_symmetry.space_group_name_H-M   'P 1'
#
loop_
_entity.id
_entity.type
_entity.pdbx_description
1 polymer ?
#
loop_
_entity_poly.entity_id
_entity_poly.type
_entity_poly.pdbx_seq_one_letter_code
_entity_poly.pdbx_strand_id
1 'polypeptide(L)'
;MPQLPEEIWKDRVENELKAIKKLDILEENTLIRANNSVEFTIQLNEIGVVKKNGDFVQKKSHRIFLKINRSFPYPGGIDFSWLTNIFHPNIHPVGISLTNQGTGYICLNVLKKWSRLSDLETTVKALGLLVKNPNPDDPLNYPICLEAAEFFRKRTMEDFLKELDLKEVVVEDEREEEDDDEIIIIDD
;
A
#
# COMPACT_ATOMS: atom_id res chain seq x y z
N MET A 1 -10.47 -9.95 25.82
CA MET A 1 -11.01 -10.19 24.47
C MET A 1 -11.20 -11.68 24.26
N PRO A 2 -12.25 -12.12 23.53
CA PRO A 2 -12.46 -13.54 23.23
C PRO A 2 -11.30 -14.13 22.43
N GLN A 3 -11.03 -15.41 22.63
CA GLN A 3 -9.97 -16.17 21.97
C GLN A 3 -10.46 -17.59 21.65
N LEU A 4 -10.00 -18.15 20.52
CA LEU A 4 -10.21 -19.57 20.21
C LEU A 4 -9.34 -20.44 21.13
N PRO A 5 -9.66 -21.73 21.35
CA PRO A 5 -8.70 -22.70 21.86
C PRO A 5 -7.39 -22.67 21.06
N GLU A 6 -6.25 -22.91 21.71
CA GLU A 6 -4.93 -22.69 21.11
C GLU A 6 -4.70 -23.50 19.83
N GLU A 7 -5.02 -24.78 19.84
CA GLU A 7 -4.87 -25.65 18.67
C GLU A 7 -5.78 -25.21 17.51
N ILE A 8 -7.02 -24.80 17.80
CA ILE A 8 -7.93 -24.26 16.78
C ILE A 8 -7.40 -22.94 16.21
N TRP A 9 -6.79 -22.09 17.05
CA TRP A 9 -6.16 -20.86 16.59
C TRP A 9 -4.96 -21.15 15.67
N LYS A 10 -4.09 -22.09 16.05
CA LYS A 10 -2.95 -22.52 15.22
C LYS A 10 -3.42 -23.04 13.86
N ASP A 11 -4.38 -23.96 13.86
CA ASP A 11 -4.96 -24.53 12.62
C ASP A 11 -5.54 -23.42 11.72
N ARG A 12 -6.27 -22.48 12.32
CA ARG A 12 -6.85 -21.35 11.59
C ARG A 12 -5.74 -20.49 10.97
N VAL A 13 -4.73 -20.09 11.75
CA VAL A 13 -3.62 -19.26 11.25
C VAL A 13 -2.84 -19.97 10.15
N GLU A 14 -2.59 -21.27 10.28
CA GLU A 14 -1.90 -22.04 9.24
C GLU A 14 -2.68 -22.07 7.93
N ASN A 15 -4.02 -22.17 7.98
CA ASN A 15 -4.85 -22.11 6.79
C ASN A 15 -4.80 -20.73 6.12
N GLU A 16 -4.83 -19.64 6.91
CA GLU A 16 -4.67 -18.27 6.40
C GLU A 16 -3.30 -18.07 5.74
N LEU A 17 -2.22 -18.54 6.37
CA LEU A 17 -0.87 -18.45 5.80
C LEU A 17 -0.74 -19.27 4.52
N LYS A 18 -1.37 -20.44 4.43
CA LYS A 18 -1.41 -21.24 3.19
C LYS A 18 -2.14 -20.50 2.07
N ALA A 19 -3.23 -19.79 2.38
CA ALA A 19 -3.96 -18.98 1.40
C ALA A 19 -3.09 -17.82 0.90
N ILE A 20 -2.47 -17.06 1.81
CA ILE A 20 -1.58 -15.94 1.45
C ILE A 20 -0.37 -16.39 0.63
N LYS A 21 0.26 -17.52 0.97
CA LYS A 21 1.37 -18.07 0.18
C LYS A 21 0.99 -18.40 -1.26
N LYS A 22 -0.26 -18.78 -1.53
CA LYS A 22 -0.74 -19.05 -2.90
C LYS A 22 -0.88 -17.79 -3.74
N LEU A 23 -0.95 -16.62 -3.11
CA LEU A 23 -1.05 -15.34 -3.81
C LEU A 23 0.32 -14.82 -4.27
N ASP A 24 1.42 -15.46 -3.85
CA ASP A 24 2.80 -15.04 -4.18
C ASP A 24 3.11 -13.57 -3.83
N ILE A 25 2.55 -13.12 -2.70
CA ILE A 25 2.71 -11.76 -2.18
C ILE A 25 3.55 -11.70 -0.90
N LEU A 26 3.92 -12.84 -0.33
CA LEU A 26 4.63 -12.88 0.95
C LEU A 26 6.11 -12.52 0.73
N GLU A 27 6.62 -11.52 1.45
CA GLU A 27 8.03 -11.19 1.38
C GLU A 27 8.90 -12.30 2.02
N GLU A 28 10.02 -12.61 1.38
CA GLU A 28 10.96 -13.63 1.84
C GLU A 28 11.43 -13.36 3.28
N ASN A 29 11.49 -14.40 4.09
CA ASN A 29 12.00 -14.36 5.48
C ASN A 29 11.26 -13.39 6.43
N THR A 30 10.04 -12.95 6.10
CA THR A 30 9.28 -12.02 6.96
C THR A 30 8.41 -12.70 8.01
N LEU A 31 8.18 -14.02 7.89
CA LEU A 31 7.31 -14.76 8.81
C LEU A 31 7.99 -14.94 10.18
N ILE A 32 7.56 -14.12 11.14
CA ILE A 32 8.00 -14.18 12.53
C ILE A 32 6.87 -14.76 13.38
N ARG A 33 7.17 -15.79 14.17
CA ARG A 33 6.23 -16.40 15.11
C ARG A 33 6.67 -16.11 16.54
N ALA A 34 5.81 -15.45 17.31
CA ALA A 34 5.98 -15.26 18.75
C ALA A 34 4.88 -16.02 19.49
N ASN A 35 5.03 -16.23 20.81
CA ASN A 35 4.12 -17.05 21.62
C ASN A 35 2.63 -16.68 21.46
N ASN A 36 2.30 -15.44 21.08
CA ASN A 36 0.92 -14.96 20.94
C ASN A 36 0.63 -14.19 19.64
N SER A 37 1.53 -14.26 18.65
CA SER A 37 1.31 -13.59 17.36
C SER A 37 2.07 -14.24 16.21
N VAL A 38 1.55 -14.01 15.00
CA VAL A 38 2.27 -14.26 13.76
C VAL A 38 2.35 -12.96 12.99
N GLU A 39 3.56 -12.58 12.62
CA GLU A 39 3.89 -11.32 11.96
C GLU A 39 4.55 -11.60 10.63
N PHE A 40 4.19 -10.85 9.59
CA PHE A 40 4.80 -10.96 8.27
C PHE A 40 4.53 -9.71 7.45
N THR A 41 5.27 -9.55 6.35
CA THR A 41 5.04 -8.47 5.40
C THR A 41 4.62 -9.05 4.05
N ILE A 42 3.66 -8.41 3.42
CA ILE A 42 3.25 -8.72 2.05
C ILE A 42 3.59 -7.54 1.14
N GLN A 43 3.85 -7.87 -0.13
CA GLN A 43 3.94 -6.93 -1.22
C GLN A 43 2.67 -7.00 -2.06
N LEU A 44 1.90 -5.92 -2.03
CA LEU A 44 0.72 -5.72 -2.85
C LEU A 44 1.11 -5.03 -4.16
N ASN A 45 0.94 -5.73 -5.29
CA ASN A 45 1.28 -5.22 -6.63
C ASN A 45 0.08 -4.46 -7.23
N GLU A 46 -0.19 -3.29 -6.66
CA GLU A 46 -1.25 -2.39 -7.10
C GLU A 46 -0.67 -1.02 -7.39
N ILE A 47 -1.10 -0.38 -8.48
CA ILE A 47 -0.59 0.93 -8.89
C ILE A 47 -1.31 2.00 -8.07
N GLY A 48 -0.57 2.63 -7.17
CA GLY A 48 -0.95 3.86 -6.49
C GLY A 48 -0.14 5.05 -6.99
N VAL A 49 -0.32 6.19 -6.33
CA VAL A 49 0.44 7.42 -6.62
C VAL A 49 1.15 7.91 -5.36
N VAL A 50 2.28 8.59 -5.56
CA VAL A 50 3.03 9.25 -4.49
C VAL A 50 3.20 10.71 -4.87
N LYS A 51 2.93 11.62 -3.94
CA LYS A 51 3.21 13.04 -4.10
C LYS A 51 4.62 13.35 -3.61
N LYS A 52 5.49 13.89 -4.48
CA LYS A 52 6.87 14.31 -4.17
C LYS A 52 7.13 15.69 -4.75
N ASN A 53 7.52 16.65 -3.91
CA ASN A 53 7.90 18.01 -4.33
C ASN A 53 6.86 18.74 -5.20
N GLY A 54 5.57 18.40 -5.07
CA GLY A 54 4.48 18.96 -5.88
C GLY A 54 4.07 18.10 -7.07
N ASP A 55 4.93 17.18 -7.51
CA ASP A 55 4.66 16.24 -8.59
C ASP A 55 4.09 14.92 -8.08
N PHE A 56 3.54 14.15 -9.02
CA PHE A 56 2.98 12.82 -8.78
C PHE A 56 3.74 11.78 -9.58
N VAL A 57 4.11 10.69 -8.91
CA VAL A 57 4.81 9.56 -9.52
C VAL A 57 4.02 8.29 -9.24
N GLN A 58 3.93 7.42 -10.24
CA GLN A 58 3.31 6.11 -10.09
C GLN A 58 4.13 5.23 -9.13
N LYS A 59 3.44 4.47 -8.28
CA LYS A 59 4.04 3.47 -7.40
C LYS A 59 3.38 2.13 -7.65
N LYS A 60 4.12 1.21 -8.28
CA LYS A 60 3.61 -0.08 -8.78
C LYS A 60 3.40 -1.15 -7.69
N SER A 61 3.98 -0.96 -6.51
CA SER A 61 3.88 -1.92 -5.41
C SER A 61 3.94 -1.26 -4.04
N HIS A 62 3.27 -1.88 -3.07
CA HIS A 62 3.14 -1.39 -1.72
C HIS A 62 3.41 -2.51 -0.71
N ARG A 63 4.24 -2.22 0.28
CA ARG A 63 4.54 -3.13 1.40
C ARG A 63 3.55 -2.91 2.53
N ILE A 64 3.05 -3.99 3.09
CA ILE A 64 2.06 -3.98 4.19
C ILE A 64 2.51 -4.97 5.26
N PHE A 65 2.65 -4.49 6.48
CA PHE A 65 2.87 -5.32 7.66
C PHE A 65 1.54 -5.84 8.19
N LEU A 66 1.49 -7.14 8.48
CA LEU A 66 0.36 -7.81 9.11
C LEU A 66 0.82 -8.46 10.41
N LYS A 67 0.01 -8.29 11.45
CA LYS A 67 0.15 -9.02 12.72
C LYS A 67 -1.15 -9.71 13.06
N ILE A 68 -1.12 -11.04 13.07
CA ILE A 68 -2.22 -11.87 13.54
C ILE A 68 -2.03 -12.11 15.03
N ASN A 69 -2.94 -11.59 15.84
CA ASN A 69 -2.92 -11.72 17.29
C ASN A 69 -3.66 -12.98 17.75
N ARG A 70 -3.45 -13.36 19.02
CA ARG A 70 -4.14 -14.49 19.66
C ARG A 70 -5.68 -14.38 19.67
N SER A 71 -6.20 -13.16 19.55
CA SER A 71 -7.64 -12.84 19.41
C SER A 71 -8.20 -13.08 18.01
N PHE A 72 -7.39 -13.42 17.00
CA PHE A 72 -7.92 -13.80 15.68
C PHE A 72 -8.85 -15.03 15.78
N PRO A 73 -9.98 -15.09 15.05
CA PRO A 73 -10.50 -14.16 14.05
C PRO A 73 -11.50 -13.12 14.59
N TYR A 74 -11.53 -12.88 15.90
CA TYR A 74 -12.41 -11.86 16.48
C TYR A 74 -11.94 -10.44 16.11
N PRO A 75 -12.84 -9.43 16.17
CA PRO A 75 -12.45 -8.02 15.95
C PRO A 75 -11.26 -7.61 16.82
N GLY A 76 -10.28 -6.91 16.22
CA GLY A 76 -9.00 -6.58 16.88
C GLY A 76 -8.01 -7.76 16.94
N GLY A 77 -8.31 -8.87 16.25
CA GLY A 77 -7.42 -10.02 16.11
C GLY A 77 -6.34 -9.86 15.04
N ILE A 78 -6.37 -8.77 14.28
CA ILE A 78 -5.41 -8.47 13.23
C ILE A 78 -5.08 -6.98 13.22
N ASP A 79 -3.80 -6.67 13.09
CA ASP A 79 -3.30 -5.32 12.87
C ASP A 79 -2.67 -5.21 11.49
N PHE A 80 -2.86 -4.05 10.86
CA PHE A 80 -2.27 -3.69 9.57
C PHE A 80 -1.47 -2.41 9.71
N SER A 81 -0.32 -2.35 9.04
CA SER A 81 0.42 -1.11 8.87
C SER A 81 0.97 -1.00 7.45
N TRP A 82 0.69 0.11 6.79
CA TRP A 82 1.20 0.42 5.48
C TRP A 82 2.65 0.89 5.58
N LEU A 83 3.56 0.26 4.82
CA LEU A 83 5.01 0.49 4.93
C LEU A 83 5.60 1.24 3.72
N THR A 84 4.76 1.73 2.82
CA THR A 84 5.20 2.44 1.60
C THR A 84 4.54 3.81 1.51
N ASN A 85 5.27 4.83 1.06
CA ASN A 85 4.66 6.14 0.81
C ASN A 85 3.52 5.99 -0.22
N ILE A 86 2.43 6.74 -0.04
CA ILE A 86 1.23 6.74 -0.89
C ILE A 86 0.45 8.04 -0.67
N PHE A 87 -0.06 8.63 -1.74
CA PHE A 87 -1.00 9.74 -1.68
C PHE A 87 -2.42 9.18 -1.77
N HIS A 88 -3.08 9.04 -0.62
CA HIS A 88 -4.35 8.33 -0.52
C HIS A 88 -5.22 8.88 0.63
N PRO A 89 -6.56 9.00 0.45
CA PRO A 89 -7.45 9.51 1.49
C PRO A 89 -7.61 8.56 2.67
N ASN A 90 -7.56 7.24 2.45
CA ASN A 90 -7.83 6.24 3.49
C ASN A 90 -6.58 5.52 4.03
N ILE A 91 -5.38 5.90 3.57
CA ILE A 91 -4.10 5.31 3.99
C ILE A 91 -3.14 6.45 4.31
N HIS A 92 -2.69 6.53 5.55
CA HIS A 92 -1.73 7.54 5.96
C HIS A 92 -0.33 7.10 5.49
N PRO A 93 0.36 7.89 4.63
CA PRO A 93 1.66 7.51 4.12
C PRO A 93 2.70 7.30 5.23
N VAL A 94 3.80 6.64 4.86
CA VAL A 94 5.03 6.59 5.67
C VAL A 94 6.20 7.19 4.90
N GLY A 95 7.21 7.66 5.63
CA GLY A 95 8.46 8.16 5.05
C GLY A 95 8.28 9.43 4.22
N ILE A 96 7.38 10.33 4.65
CA ILE A 96 7.08 11.59 3.96
C ILE A 96 8.26 12.58 4.10
N SER A 97 8.90 12.61 5.28
CA SER A 97 10.09 13.42 5.57
C SER A 97 10.82 12.87 6.82
N LEU A 98 12.09 13.26 7.02
CA LEU A 98 12.85 13.02 8.26
C LEU A 98 12.13 13.55 9.52
N THR A 99 11.28 14.58 9.36
CA THR A 99 10.53 15.21 10.46
C THR A 99 9.07 14.79 10.54
N ASN A 100 8.56 14.09 9.52
CA ASN A 100 7.19 13.59 9.48
C ASN A 100 7.18 12.18 8.90
N GLN A 101 7.35 11.20 9.78
CA GLN A 101 7.49 9.79 9.39
C GLN A 101 6.18 9.19 8.87
N GLY A 102 5.04 9.86 9.05
CA GLY A 102 3.73 9.26 8.80
C GLY A 102 3.47 8.06 9.72
N THR A 103 2.29 7.44 9.67
CA THR A 103 1.93 6.34 10.60
C THR A 103 1.67 5.01 9.92
N GLY A 104 1.45 4.98 8.61
CA GLY A 104 1.02 3.76 7.92
C GLY A 104 -0.40 3.32 8.27
N TYR A 105 -1.16 4.14 9.00
CA TYR A 105 -2.50 3.78 9.43
C TYR A 105 -3.46 3.64 8.23
N ILE A 106 -4.30 2.61 8.26
CA ILE A 106 -5.29 2.31 7.23
C ILE A 106 -6.68 2.43 7.86
N CYS A 107 -7.59 3.15 7.23
CA CYS A 107 -8.98 3.17 7.65
C CYS A 107 -9.65 1.82 7.36
N LEU A 108 -9.67 0.92 8.35
CA LEU A 108 -10.29 -0.40 8.19
C LEU A 108 -11.83 -0.34 8.09
N ASN A 109 -12.47 0.78 8.46
CA ASN A 109 -13.91 0.97 8.26
C ASN A 109 -14.29 0.88 6.78
N VAL A 110 -13.37 1.28 5.90
CA VAL A 110 -13.55 1.20 4.44
C VAL A 110 -13.48 -0.26 3.94
N LEU A 111 -12.83 -1.17 4.68
CA LEU A 111 -12.61 -2.57 4.26
C LEU A 111 -13.77 -3.53 4.59
N LYS A 112 -14.99 -3.02 4.79
CA LYS A 112 -16.17 -3.73 5.36
C LYS A 112 -15.91 -4.23 6.78
N LYS A 113 -16.97 -4.30 7.60
CA LYS A 113 -16.87 -4.74 9.01
C LYS A 113 -16.18 -6.10 9.11
N TRP A 114 -15.01 -6.13 9.75
CA TRP A 114 -14.31 -7.36 10.08
C TRP A 114 -15.25 -8.31 10.82
N SER A 115 -15.36 -9.54 10.35
CA SER A 115 -16.18 -10.58 10.96
C SER A 115 -15.35 -11.84 11.19
N ARG A 116 -15.87 -12.78 11.98
CA ARG A 116 -15.22 -14.09 12.18
C ARG A 116 -15.11 -14.92 10.89
N LEU A 117 -15.87 -14.53 9.86
CA LEU A 117 -15.86 -15.14 8.53
C LEU A 117 -14.89 -14.44 7.57
N SER A 118 -14.30 -13.30 7.98
CA SER A 118 -13.26 -12.65 7.20
C SER A 118 -12.01 -13.53 7.17
N ASP A 119 -11.42 -13.66 5.99
CA ASP A 119 -10.13 -14.33 5.74
C ASP A 119 -9.11 -13.31 5.20
N LEU A 120 -7.82 -13.65 5.30
CA LEU A 120 -6.75 -12.77 4.89
C LEU A 120 -6.71 -12.56 3.38
N GLU A 121 -7.02 -13.58 2.59
CA GLU A 121 -7.00 -13.47 1.13
C GLU A 121 -7.99 -12.41 0.64
N THR A 122 -9.23 -12.47 1.11
CA THR A 122 -10.28 -11.49 0.82
C THR A 122 -9.88 -10.11 1.34
N THR A 123 -9.23 -10.04 2.50
CA THR A 123 -8.78 -8.77 3.07
C THR A 123 -7.69 -8.11 2.24
N VAL A 124 -6.71 -8.89 1.75
CA VAL A 124 -5.66 -8.40 0.84
C VAL A 124 -6.26 -7.92 -0.48
N LYS A 125 -7.22 -8.67 -1.05
CA LYS A 125 -7.93 -8.23 -2.26
C LYS A 125 -8.68 -6.92 -2.02
N ALA A 126 -9.32 -6.76 -0.86
CA ALA A 126 -9.99 -5.52 -0.49
C ALA A 126 -9.01 -4.34 -0.33
N LEU A 127 -7.81 -4.57 0.21
CA LEU A 127 -6.74 -3.56 0.26
C LEU A 127 -6.32 -3.14 -1.16
N GLY A 128 -6.19 -4.08 -2.09
CA GLY A 128 -5.89 -3.75 -3.49
C GLY A 128 -7.00 -2.95 -4.18
N LEU A 129 -8.27 -3.32 -3.93
CA LEU A 129 -9.40 -2.53 -4.40
C LEU A 129 -9.43 -1.13 -3.80
N LEU A 130 -9.02 -0.96 -2.54
CA LEU A 130 -8.93 0.35 -1.89
C LEU A 130 -7.90 1.25 -2.56
N VAL A 131 -6.71 0.73 -2.90
CA VAL A 131 -5.70 1.49 -3.66
C VAL A 131 -6.24 1.96 -5.00
N LYS A 132 -6.93 1.07 -5.73
CA LYS A 132 -7.52 1.37 -7.04
C LYS A 132 -8.72 2.32 -6.96
N ASN A 133 -9.47 2.28 -5.86
CA ASN A 133 -10.70 3.03 -5.67
C ASN A 133 -10.65 3.79 -4.35
N PRO A 134 -9.89 4.90 -4.28
CA PRO A 134 -9.87 5.76 -3.11
C PRO A 134 -11.29 6.19 -2.71
N ASN A 135 -11.57 6.23 -1.40
CA ASN A 135 -12.84 6.73 -0.88
C ASN A 135 -12.66 8.14 -0.27
N PRO A 136 -12.93 9.22 -1.02
CA PRO A 136 -12.74 10.58 -0.53
C PRO A 136 -13.85 11.06 0.42
N ASP A 137 -14.92 10.29 0.60
CA ASP A 137 -16.04 10.63 1.51
C ASP A 137 -15.75 10.19 2.95
N ASP A 138 -14.78 9.29 3.17
CA ASP A 138 -14.35 8.83 4.50
C ASP A 138 -12.81 8.92 4.66
N PRO A 139 -12.20 10.11 4.53
CA PRO A 139 -10.75 10.26 4.61
C PRO A 139 -10.25 10.17 6.05
N LEU A 140 -9.01 9.75 6.21
CA LEU A 140 -8.31 9.88 7.48
C LEU A 140 -8.09 11.36 7.81
N ASN A 141 -8.15 11.68 9.10
CA ASN A 141 -7.96 13.05 9.60
C ASN A 141 -6.47 13.44 9.69
N TYR A 142 -5.76 13.33 8.58
CA TYR A 142 -4.39 13.82 8.39
C TYR A 142 -4.37 14.80 7.21
N PRO A 143 -3.60 15.90 7.25
CA PRO A 143 -3.60 16.91 6.20
C PRO A 143 -3.40 16.34 4.78
N ILE A 144 -2.45 15.42 4.61
CA ILE A 144 -2.18 14.78 3.31
C ILE A 144 -3.32 13.86 2.84
N CYS A 145 -4.04 13.22 3.76
CA CYS A 145 -5.20 12.38 3.45
C CYS A 145 -6.42 13.23 3.08
N LEU A 146 -6.63 14.36 3.77
CA LEU A 146 -7.67 15.33 3.43
C LEU A 146 -7.40 15.98 2.06
N GLU A 147 -6.14 16.31 1.78
CA GLU A 147 -5.71 16.79 0.46
C GLU A 147 -5.98 15.76 -0.63
N ALA A 148 -5.61 14.49 -0.40
CA ALA A 148 -5.92 13.40 -1.31
C ALA A 148 -7.43 13.21 -1.50
N ALA A 149 -8.24 13.42 -0.46
CA ALA A 149 -9.68 13.37 -0.58
C ALA A 149 -10.20 14.45 -1.53
N GLU A 150 -9.80 15.71 -1.35
CA GLU A 150 -10.18 16.81 -2.24
C GLU A 150 -9.75 16.57 -3.70
N PHE A 151 -8.58 15.96 -3.88
CA PHE A 151 -8.08 15.56 -5.19
C PHE A 151 -8.97 14.50 -5.85
N PHE A 152 -9.23 13.39 -5.16
CA PHE A 152 -10.00 12.26 -5.69
C PHE A 152 -11.52 12.47 -5.69
N ARG A 153 -12.06 13.55 -5.10
CA ARG A 153 -13.45 13.98 -5.35
C ARG A 153 -13.66 14.47 -6.78
N LYS A 154 -12.60 14.97 -7.42
CA LYS A 154 -12.67 15.61 -8.74
C LYS A 154 -12.36 14.64 -9.88
N ARG A 155 -11.75 13.49 -9.59
CA ARG A 155 -11.29 12.51 -10.59
C ARG A 155 -11.08 11.14 -9.96
N THR A 156 -11.18 10.09 -10.76
CA THR A 156 -10.86 8.73 -10.33
C THR A 156 -9.35 8.48 -10.34
N MET A 157 -8.90 7.44 -9.62
CA MET A 157 -7.51 6.96 -9.72
C MET A 157 -7.19 6.51 -11.14
N GLU A 158 -8.12 5.82 -11.81
CA GLU A 158 -7.94 5.32 -13.17
C GLU A 158 -7.67 6.46 -14.16
N ASP A 159 -8.51 7.50 -14.14
CA ASP A 159 -8.34 8.66 -15.03
C ASP A 159 -7.00 9.35 -14.76
N PHE A 160 -6.62 9.48 -13.49
CA PHE A 160 -5.38 10.13 -13.12
C PHE A 160 -4.13 9.34 -13.56
N LEU A 161 -4.15 8.01 -13.46
CA LEU A 161 -3.04 7.19 -13.93
C LEU A 161 -2.86 7.30 -15.45
N LYS A 162 -3.96 7.36 -16.22
CA LYS A 162 -3.88 7.62 -17.67
C LYS A 162 -3.24 8.96 -17.99
N GLU A 163 -3.60 10.01 -17.25
CA GLU A 163 -2.97 11.34 -17.40
C GLU A 163 -1.47 11.32 -17.09
N LEU A 164 -1.03 10.54 -16.10
CA LEU A 164 0.39 10.42 -15.74
C LEU A 164 1.18 9.63 -16.79
N ASP A 165 0.62 8.53 -17.29
CA ASP A 165 1.24 7.69 -18.32
C ASP A 165 1.48 8.48 -19.62
N LEU A 166 0.49 9.29 -20.03
CA LEU A 166 0.62 10.19 -21.18
C LEU A 166 1.73 11.24 -20.99
N LYS A 167 1.95 11.72 -19.76
CA LYS A 167 3.03 12.67 -19.47
C LYS A 167 4.40 12.01 -19.49
N GLU A 168 4.52 10.77 -19.02
CA GLU A 168 5.79 10.03 -19.09
C GLU A 168 6.22 9.79 -20.54
N VAL A 169 5.29 9.40 -21.42
CA VAL A 169 5.57 9.20 -22.86
C VAL A 169 6.07 10.48 -23.54
N VAL A 170 5.41 11.62 -23.29
CA VAL A 170 5.83 12.92 -23.88
C VAL A 170 7.22 13.33 -23.42
N VAL A 171 7.61 13.05 -22.18
CA VAL A 171 8.94 13.39 -21.63
C VAL A 171 10.04 12.42 -22.11
N GLU A 172 9.68 11.24 -22.61
CA GLU A 172 10.63 10.31 -23.25
C GLU A 172 10.89 10.68 -24.72
N ASP A 173 9.88 11.17 -25.46
CA ASP A 173 10.05 11.62 -26.85
C ASP A 173 10.74 13.00 -26.99
N GLU A 174 10.73 13.85 -25.94
CA GLU A 174 11.43 15.15 -25.95
C GLU A 174 12.94 15.05 -25.57
N ARG A 175 13.52 13.84 -25.51
CA ARG A 175 14.95 13.60 -25.17
C ARG A 175 15.84 13.15 -26.33
N GLU A 176 15.44 13.43 -27.56
CA GLU A 176 16.31 13.39 -28.74
C GLU A 176 16.31 14.76 -29.42
N GLU A 177 17.20 15.66 -29.02
CA GLU A 177 17.90 16.67 -29.86
C GLU A 177 18.75 17.62 -28.96
N GLU A 178 19.90 18.06 -29.51
CA GLU A 178 20.99 18.91 -28.94
C GLU A 178 22.11 18.13 -28.18
N ASP A 179 23.37 18.02 -28.64
CA ASP A 179 24.13 18.71 -29.70
C ASP A 179 25.28 17.82 -30.23
N ASP A 180 25.34 17.67 -31.57
CA ASP A 180 26.58 17.48 -32.32
C ASP A 180 27.20 18.87 -32.53
N ASP A 181 28.44 19.08 -32.07
CA ASP A 181 29.46 20.08 -32.49
C ASP A 181 30.47 20.20 -31.32
N GLU A 182 31.79 20.07 -31.40
CA GLU A 182 32.76 20.27 -32.48
C GLU A 182 34.08 19.57 -32.04
N ILE A 183 34.70 18.81 -32.94
CA ILE A 183 36.05 18.26 -32.75
C ILE A 183 37.06 19.40 -32.84
N ILE A 184 37.88 19.60 -31.79
CA ILE A 184 39.16 20.31 -31.92
C ILE A 184 40.27 19.39 -31.38
N ILE A 185 41.06 18.86 -32.31
CA ILE A 185 42.37 18.26 -32.03
C ILE A 185 43.39 19.41 -31.96
N ILE A 186 44.14 19.50 -30.87
CA ILE A 186 45.43 20.20 -30.85
C ILE A 186 46.46 19.24 -30.26
N ASP A 187 47.41 18.84 -31.10
CA ASP A 187 48.61 18.06 -30.77
C ASP A 187 49.60 18.91 -29.96
N ASP A 188 50.28 18.29 -28.99
CA ASP A 188 51.55 18.75 -28.41
C ASP A 188 52.65 17.69 -28.65
#